data_AF-H5X879-F1
#
_entry.id   AF-H5X879-F1
#
_cell.length_a   1.000
_cell.length_b   1.000
_cell.length_c   1.000
_cell.angle_alpha   90.00
_cell.angle_beta   90.00
_cell.angle_gamma   90.00
#
_symmetry.space_group_name_H-M   'P 1'
#
loop_
_entity.id
_entity.type
_entity.pdbx_description
1 polymer ?
#
loop_
_entity_poly.entity_id
_entity_poly.type
_entity_poly.pdbx_seq_one_letter_code
_entity_poly.pdbx_strand_id
1 'polypeptide(L)'
;MVLGIPKKTLVIFAVLIGVVLIYAMGSDQRPSEAQSGSDGEDCRVKVTADILNVRAGPGMAAEIVGKLRQEAETEAQPVVRNGFRKIDDSRWAADAFLEPVSGASCG
;
A
#
# COMPACT_ATOMS: atom_id res chain seq x y z
N MET A 1 -16.26 -53.28 20.74
CA MET A 1 -14.89 -53.56 20.26
C MET A 1 -14.27 -52.21 19.87
N VAL A 2 -13.63 -51.51 20.81
CA VAL A 2 -12.92 -50.25 20.51
C VAL A 2 -11.47 -50.47 20.88
N LEU A 3 -10.66 -50.48 19.82
CA LEU A 3 -9.28 -50.97 19.72
C LEU A 3 -8.34 -50.28 20.72
N GLY A 4 -7.45 -51.06 21.34
CA GLY A 4 -6.36 -50.59 22.19
C GLY A 4 -5.29 -49.82 21.41
N ILE A 5 -5.54 -48.54 21.16
CA ILE A 5 -4.57 -47.65 20.53
C ILE A 5 -3.53 -47.26 21.58
N PRO A 6 -2.22 -47.49 21.35
CA PRO A 6 -1.18 -47.11 22.30
C PRO A 6 -1.20 -45.60 22.49
N LYS A 7 -1.12 -45.14 23.75
CA LYS A 7 -1.06 -43.72 24.15
C LYS A 7 -0.10 -42.86 23.32
N LYS A 8 1.00 -43.43 22.82
CA LYS A 8 1.96 -42.74 21.94
C LYS A 8 1.39 -42.48 20.54
N THR A 9 0.60 -43.39 20.01
CA THR A 9 -0.08 -43.25 18.71
C THR A 9 -1.15 -42.15 18.79
N LEU A 10 -1.87 -42.05 19.90
CA LEU A 10 -2.86 -40.97 20.10
C LEU A 10 -2.21 -39.58 20.15
N VAL A 11 -1.05 -39.45 20.80
CA VAL A 11 -0.29 -38.18 20.84
C VAL A 11 0.22 -37.79 19.45
N ILE A 12 0.75 -38.74 18.68
CA ILE A 12 1.25 -38.48 17.31
C ILE A 12 0.11 -38.00 16.40
N PHE A 13 -1.05 -38.66 16.45
CA PHE A 13 -2.21 -38.23 15.67
C PHE A 13 -2.72 -36.85 16.11
N ALA A 14 -2.75 -36.55 17.41
CA ALA A 14 -3.17 -35.24 17.91
C ALA A 14 -2.23 -34.11 17.45
N VAL A 15 -0.92 -34.34 17.46
CA VAL A 15 0.07 -33.37 16.97
C VAL A 15 -0.04 -33.18 15.46
N LEU A 16 -0.19 -34.27 14.69
CA LEU A 16 -0.36 -34.18 13.23
C LEU A 16 -1.65 -33.43 12.85
N ILE A 17 -2.76 -33.71 13.54
CA ILE A 17 -4.01 -32.98 13.33
C ILE A 17 -3.83 -31.50 13.71
N GLY A 18 -3.15 -31.20 14.81
CA GLY A 18 -2.84 -29.82 15.22
C GLY A 18 -2.00 -29.07 14.18
N VAL A 19 -0.95 -29.69 13.62
CA VAL A 19 -0.10 -29.08 12.58
C VAL A 19 -0.88 -28.85 11.28
N VAL A 20 -1.74 -29.80 10.89
CA VAL A 20 -2.62 -29.65 9.72
C VAL A 20 -3.65 -28.53 9.92
N LEU A 21 -4.23 -28.40 11.12
CA LEU A 21 -5.15 -27.31 11.45
C LEU A 21 -4.45 -25.94 11.44
N ILE A 22 -3.22 -25.85 11.96
CA ILE A 22 -2.41 -24.61 11.91
C ILE A 22 -2.09 -24.23 10.46
N TYR A 23 -1.78 -25.20 9.60
CA TYR A 23 -1.52 -24.94 8.18
C TYR A 23 -2.78 -24.54 7.41
N ALA A 24 -3.91 -25.20 7.66
CA ALA A 24 -5.17 -24.90 6.99
C ALA A 24 -5.78 -23.55 7.41
N MET A 25 -5.65 -23.16 8.69
CA MET A 25 -6.08 -21.84 9.19
C MET A 25 -5.03 -20.75 8.94
N GLY A 26 -3.76 -21.12 8.76
CA GLY A 26 -2.68 -20.19 8.40
C GLY A 26 -2.62 -19.84 6.91
N SER A 27 -3.38 -20.55 6.06
CA SER A 27 -3.53 -20.27 4.63
C SER A 27 -4.70 -19.37 4.26
N ASP A 28 -5.60 -19.08 5.21
CA ASP A 28 -6.54 -17.97 5.06
C ASP A 28 -5.79 -16.68 5.40
N GLN A 29 -5.74 -15.77 4.42
CA GLN A 29 -5.10 -14.47 4.49
C GLN A 29 -5.09 -13.87 5.91
N ARG A 30 -3.91 -13.45 6.37
CA ARG A 30 -3.82 -12.20 7.13
C ARG A 30 -4.02 -11.06 6.12
N PRO A 31 -5.22 -10.52 5.90
CA PRO A 31 -5.25 -9.13 5.48
C PRO A 31 -4.74 -8.38 6.70
N SER A 32 -3.51 -7.87 6.59
CA SER A 32 -3.04 -6.84 7.51
C SER A 32 -3.86 -5.60 7.19
N GLU A 33 -5.10 -5.58 7.64
CA GLU A 33 -5.91 -4.37 7.64
C GLU A 33 -5.50 -3.62 8.90
N ALA A 34 -4.32 -3.00 8.82
CA ALA A 34 -3.99 -1.89 9.68
C ALA A 34 -5.04 -0.82 9.39
N GLN A 35 -6.06 -0.78 10.23
CA GLN A 35 -7.03 0.29 10.27
C GLN A 35 -6.30 1.59 10.63
N SER A 36 -6.07 2.45 9.65
CA SER A 36 -5.80 3.88 9.84
C SER A 36 -6.13 4.58 8.54
N GLY A 37 -7.36 5.09 8.46
CA GLY A 37 -7.91 5.69 7.25
C GLY A 37 -6.95 6.68 6.61
N SER A 38 -6.70 6.48 5.33
CA SER A 38 -6.08 7.48 4.50
C SER A 38 -6.83 7.45 3.17
N ASP A 39 -7.60 8.51 2.92
CA ASP A 39 -8.28 8.81 1.65
C ASP A 39 -7.29 8.98 0.47
N GLY A 40 -6.12 8.32 0.50
CA GLY A 40 -5.04 8.39 -0.48
C GLY A 40 -4.18 7.12 -0.59
N GLU A 41 -4.46 6.03 0.13
CA GLU A 41 -3.64 4.80 0.04
C GLU A 41 -3.71 4.14 -1.35
N ASP A 42 -4.77 4.42 -2.09
CA ASP A 42 -4.97 3.91 -3.45
C ASP A 42 -4.52 4.88 -4.55
N CYS A 43 -4.05 6.09 -4.22
CA CYS A 43 -3.59 7.04 -5.25
C CYS A 43 -2.07 6.97 -5.41
N ARG A 44 -1.65 6.21 -6.43
CA ARG A 44 -0.26 6.18 -6.89
C ARG A 44 -0.13 6.83 -8.25
N VAL A 45 0.87 7.68 -8.40
CA VAL A 45 1.15 8.42 -9.63
C VAL A 45 2.57 8.19 -10.10
N LYS A 46 2.75 8.20 -11.41
CA LYS A 46 4.01 8.11 -12.12
C LYS A 46 4.37 9.46 -12.73
N VAL A 47 5.63 9.84 -12.65
CA VAL A 47 6.12 11.11 -13.19
C VAL A 47 6.43 10.99 -14.69
N THR A 48 5.82 11.86 -15.50
CA THR A 48 6.01 11.87 -16.97
C THR A 48 7.08 12.86 -17.44
N ALA A 49 7.42 13.85 -16.62
CA ALA A 49 8.47 14.82 -16.92
C ALA A 49 9.88 14.30 -16.58
N ASP A 50 10.91 14.80 -17.27
CA ASP A 50 12.31 14.46 -16.99
C ASP A 50 12.67 14.69 -15.51
N ILE A 51 12.32 15.88 -15.01
CA ILE A 51 12.49 16.31 -13.62
C ILE A 51 11.27 17.13 -13.20
N LEU A 52 10.55 16.64 -12.19
CA LEU A 52 9.38 17.31 -11.61
C LEU A 52 9.75 17.91 -10.24
N ASN A 53 9.50 19.21 -10.06
CA ASN A 53 9.73 19.88 -8.78
C ASN A 53 8.60 19.55 -7.79
N VAL A 54 9.00 19.17 -6.57
CA VAL A 54 8.12 19.05 -5.41
C VAL A 54 8.20 20.33 -4.60
N ARG A 55 7.05 20.88 -4.25
CA ARG A 55 6.90 22.21 -3.64
C ARG A 55 6.21 22.14 -2.30
N ALA A 56 6.49 23.11 -1.43
CA ALA A 56 5.87 23.24 -0.11
C ALA A 56 4.37 23.65 -0.15
N GLY A 57 3.84 23.96 -1.34
CA GLY A 57 2.46 24.42 -1.51
C GLY A 57 1.97 24.35 -2.96
N PRO A 58 0.64 24.50 -3.19
CA PRO A 58 0.01 24.37 -4.49
C PRO A 58 0.17 25.64 -5.34
N GLY A 59 1.37 25.86 -5.88
CA GLY A 59 1.63 26.99 -6.77
C GLY A 59 3.07 27.15 -7.22
N MET A 60 3.28 27.94 -8.27
CA MET A 60 4.60 28.22 -8.85
C MET A 60 5.48 29.11 -7.96
N ALA A 61 4.87 29.91 -7.08
CA ALA A 61 5.56 30.76 -6.11
C ALA A 61 5.97 30.00 -4.83
N ALA A 62 5.47 28.77 -4.62
CA ALA A 62 5.83 27.98 -3.46
C ALA A 62 7.28 27.45 -3.57
N GLU A 63 7.97 27.40 -2.44
CA GLU A 63 9.35 26.91 -2.34
C GLU A 63 9.47 25.47 -2.88
N ILE A 64 10.58 25.18 -3.55
CA ILE A 64 10.90 23.82 -4.03
C ILE A 64 11.61 23.08 -2.89
N VAL A 65 10.98 22.02 -2.39
CA VAL A 65 11.46 21.19 -1.27
C VAL A 65 11.96 19.81 -1.72
N GLY A 66 11.85 19.50 -3.01
CA GLY A 66 12.33 18.24 -3.56
C GLY A 66 12.19 18.14 -5.07
N LYS A 67 12.59 17.00 -5.61
CA LYS A 67 12.46 16.68 -7.04
C LYS A 67 12.14 15.20 -7.21
N LEU A 68 11.28 14.89 -8.17
CA LEU A 68 11.03 13.55 -8.66
C LEU A 68 11.61 13.43 -10.08
N ARG A 69 12.10 12.25 -10.43
CA ARG A 69 12.63 11.97 -11.77
C ARG A 69 11.55 11.30 -12.62
N GLN A 70 11.74 11.31 -13.94
CA GLN A 70 10.92 10.56 -14.87
C GLN A 70 10.74 9.09 -14.45
N GLU A 71 9.56 8.54 -14.70
CA GLU A 71 9.13 7.20 -14.33
C GLU A 71 9.17 6.89 -12.82
N ALA A 72 9.52 7.85 -11.96
CA ALA A 72 9.39 7.66 -10.52
C ALA A 72 7.90 7.53 -10.16
N GLU A 73 7.58 6.50 -9.40
CA GLU A 73 6.27 6.33 -8.79
C GLU A 73 6.28 6.84 -7.37
N THR A 74 5.22 7.52 -6.97
CA THR A 74 5.01 8.00 -5.60
C THR A 74 3.55 7.88 -5.21
N GLU A 75 3.31 7.69 -3.91
CA GLU A 75 2.00 7.93 -3.33
C GLU A 75 1.63 9.41 -3.48
N ALA A 76 0.33 9.65 -3.60
CA ALA A 76 -0.27 10.96 -3.66
C ALA A 76 -1.66 10.93 -3.01
N GLN A 77 -2.27 12.10 -2.88
CA GLN A 77 -3.64 12.23 -2.44
C GLN A 77 -4.52 12.58 -3.66
N PRO A 78 -5.83 12.28 -3.63
CA PRO A 78 -6.77 12.67 -4.68
C PRO A 78 -7.00 14.20 -4.76
N VAL A 79 -6.35 14.97 -3.89
CA VAL A 79 -6.51 16.41 -3.79
C VAL A 79 -5.64 17.14 -4.82
N VAL A 80 -6.29 17.88 -5.72
CA VAL A 80 -5.63 18.82 -6.65
C VAL A 80 -6.08 20.24 -6.32
N ARG A 81 -5.12 21.18 -6.23
CA ARG A 81 -5.37 22.61 -6.03
C ARG A 81 -4.43 23.42 -6.91
N ASN A 82 -4.96 24.42 -7.62
CA ASN A 82 -4.19 25.29 -8.52
C ASN A 82 -3.35 24.53 -9.57
N GLY A 83 -3.78 23.35 -10.01
CA GLY A 83 -3.02 22.49 -10.92
C GLY A 83 -1.87 21.72 -10.28
N PHE A 84 -1.80 21.69 -8.94
CA PHE A 84 -0.84 20.86 -8.19
C PHE A 84 -1.59 19.77 -7.44
N ARG A 85 -1.12 18.53 -7.58
CA ARG A 85 -1.56 17.40 -6.78
C ARG A 85 -0.78 17.38 -5.48
N LYS A 86 -1.49 17.08 -4.39
CA LYS A 86 -0.91 16.86 -3.07
C LYS A 86 -0.22 15.49 -3.05
N ILE A 87 1.09 15.47 -2.79
CA ILE A 87 1.89 14.25 -2.66
C ILE A 87 1.78 13.73 -1.23
N ASP A 88 1.94 14.62 -0.25
CA ASP A 88 1.63 14.38 1.16
C ASP A 88 1.20 15.69 1.84
N ASP A 89 1.11 15.69 3.17
CA ASP A 89 0.64 16.83 3.97
C ASP A 89 1.39 18.15 3.75
N SER A 90 2.63 18.09 3.27
CA SER A 90 3.49 19.27 3.08
C SER A 90 3.99 19.44 1.65
N ARG A 91 3.76 18.45 0.78
CA ARG A 91 4.39 18.37 -0.55
C ARG A 91 3.37 18.37 -1.67
N TRP A 92 3.66 19.13 -2.71
CA TRP A 92 2.82 19.33 -3.88
C TRP A 92 3.64 19.22 -5.16
N ALA A 93 3.09 18.64 -6.21
CA ALA A 93 3.73 18.59 -7.52
C ALA A 93 2.70 18.89 -8.63
N ALA A 94 3.16 19.45 -9.75
CA ALA A 94 2.26 19.84 -10.83
C ALA A 94 1.55 18.61 -11.42
N ASP A 95 0.22 18.61 -11.37
CA ASP A 95 -0.64 17.47 -11.73
C ASP A 95 -0.52 17.10 -13.21
N ALA A 96 -0.26 18.08 -14.08
CA ALA A 96 -0.06 17.86 -15.51
C ALA A 96 1.14 16.96 -15.86
N PHE A 97 2.02 16.67 -14.89
CA PHE A 97 3.18 15.78 -15.07
C PHE A 97 3.09 14.50 -14.22
N LEU A 98 1.89 14.18 -13.74
CA LEU A 98 1.59 13.01 -12.95
C LEU A 98 0.52 12.19 -13.65
N GLU A 99 0.81 10.91 -13.85
CA GLU A 99 -0.13 9.96 -14.45
C GLU A 99 -0.49 8.91 -13.40
N PRO A 100 -1.78 8.68 -13.07
CA PRO A 100 -2.17 7.60 -12.19
C PRO A 100 -1.66 6.24 -12.72
N VAL A 101 -1.05 5.45 -11.84
CA VAL A 101 -0.67 4.07 -12.17
C VAL A 101 -1.94 3.25 -12.42
N SER A 102 -1.86 2.21 -13.25
CA SER A 102 -3.02 1.35 -13.53
C SER A 102 -3.64 0.78 -12.24
N GLY A 103 -4.94 0.99 -12.08
CA GLY A 103 -5.69 0.58 -10.89
C GLY A 103 -5.63 1.57 -9.71
N ALA A 104 -4.88 2.67 -9.82
CA ALA A 104 -4.88 3.72 -8.81
C ALA A 104 -6.18 4.53 -8.83
N SER A 105 -6.70 4.85 -7.65
CA SER A 105 -7.88 5.69 -7.46
C SER A 105 -7.45 7.08 -6.99
N CYS A 106 -7.31 8.01 -7.94
CA CYS A 106 -6.78 9.35 -7.69
C CYS A 106 -7.81 10.49 -7.73
N GLY A 107 -9.11 10.13 -7.67
CA GLY A 107 -10.24 11.07 -7.69
C GLY A 107 -10.65 11.53 -9.08
#